data_AF-A0A3B8U0P7-F1
#
_entry.id   AF-A0A3B8U0P7-F1
#
_cell.length_a   1.000
_cell.length_b   1.000
_cell.length_c   1.000
_cell.angle_alpha   90.00
_cell.angle_beta   90.00
_cell.angle_gamma   90.00
#
_symmetry.space_group_name_H-M   'P 1'
#
loop_
_entity.id
_entity.type
_entity.pdbx_description
1 polymer ?
#
loop_
_entity_poly.entity_id
_entity_poly.type
_entity_poly.pdbx_seq_one_letter_code
_entity_poly.pdbx_strand_id
1 'polypeptide(L)'
;MTIEDLENYRGIISEMKAMELEIDALYDPRKSPTGHDGAGASGPGDPTGRSAMRIISLKEKLVAQQERWIDTALTIETWLQTVDDPEIRSIVRWHYILGLSWKRTSAKVYGRGDYYLARKRIYRFFGKE
;
A
#
# COMPACT_ATOMS: atom_id res chain seq x y z
N MET A 1 18.00 -0.34 -5.44
CA MET A 1 17.06 -0.36 -4.31
C MET A 1 17.49 0.66 -3.30
N THR A 2 16.57 1.53 -2.91
CA THR A 2 16.70 2.58 -1.89
C THR A 2 15.62 2.40 -0.83
N ILE A 3 15.70 3.17 0.27
CA ILE A 3 14.61 3.19 1.25
C ILE A 3 13.34 3.80 0.64
N GLU A 4 13.50 4.77 -0.26
CA GLU A 4 12.41 5.42 -0.97
C GLU A 4 11.68 4.44 -1.92
N ASP A 5 12.41 3.53 -2.58
CA ASP A 5 11.80 2.48 -3.41
C ASP A 5 10.89 1.56 -2.58
N LEU A 6 11.32 1.20 -1.36
CA LEU A 6 10.57 0.34 -0.45
C LEU A 6 9.34 1.03 0.13
N GLU A 7 9.45 2.31 0.49
CA GLU A 7 8.31 3.12 0.94
C GLU A 7 7.31 3.35 -0.20
N ASN A 8 7.80 3.59 -1.42
CA ASN A 8 6.94 3.71 -2.61
C ASN A 8 6.15 2.42 -2.85
N TYR A 9 6.80 1.26 -2.80
CA TYR A 9 6.13 -0.04 -2.93
C TYR A 9 5.02 -0.23 -1.89
N ARG A 10 5.29 0.12 -0.63
CA ARG A 10 4.29 0.05 0.45
C ARG A 10 3.15 1.05 0.24
N GLY A 11 3.46 2.25 -0.27
CA GLY A 11 2.48 3.27 -0.65
C GLY A 11 1.53 2.78 -1.75
N ILE A 12 2.08 2.14 -2.79
CA ILE A 12 1.33 1.53 -3.90
C ILE A 12 0.30 0.52 -3.38
N ILE A 13 0.68 -0.38 -2.46
CA ILE A 13 -0.25 -1.35 -1.86
C ILE A 13 -1.39 -0.64 -1.11
N SER A 14 -1.07 0.43 -0.38
CA SER A 14 -2.08 1.19 0.36
C SER A 14 -3.05 1.89 -0.59
N GLU A 15 -2.55 2.44 -1.69
CA GLU A 15 -3.35 3.09 -2.72
C GLU A 15 -4.28 2.10 -3.42
N MET A 16 -3.77 0.92 -3.82
CA MET A 16 -4.57 -0.14 -4.42
C MET A 16 -5.74 -0.56 -3.52
N LYS A 17 -5.48 -0.75 -2.21
CA LYS A 17 -6.53 -1.06 -1.23
C LYS A 17 -7.57 0.04 -1.10
N ALA A 18 -7.14 1.30 -1.15
CA ALA A 18 -8.07 2.43 -1.12
C ALA A 18 -8.95 2.48 -2.38
N MET A 19 -8.38 2.20 -3.56
CA MET A 19 -9.13 2.12 -4.82
C MET A 19 -10.14 0.97 -4.80
N GLU A 20 -9.77 -0.21 -4.28
CA GLU A 20 -10.68 -1.35 -4.11
C GLU A 20 -11.87 -0.97 -3.21
N LEU A 21 -11.61 -0.32 -2.08
CA LEU A 21 -12.66 0.16 -1.18
C LEU A 21 -13.55 1.24 -1.83
N GLU A 22 -12.99 2.14 -2.65
CA GLU A 22 -13.75 3.15 -3.39
C GLU A 22 -14.67 2.48 -4.42
N ILE A 23 -14.17 1.48 -5.16
CA ILE A 23 -14.96 0.70 -6.12
C ILE A 23 -16.12 -0.01 -5.40
N ASP A 24 -15.85 -0.67 -4.27
CA ASP A 24 -16.87 -1.37 -3.48
C ASP A 24 -17.95 -0.41 -2.94
N ALA A 25 -17.55 0.77 -2.47
CA ALA A 25 -18.49 1.79 -2.00
C ALA A 25 -19.36 2.36 -3.13
N LEU A 26 -18.84 2.44 -4.35
CA LEU A 26 -19.61 2.87 -5.52
C LEU A 26 -20.63 1.81 -5.97
N TYR A 27 -20.34 0.51 -5.75
CA TYR A 27 -21.30 -0.56 -5.99
C TYR A 27 -22.37 -0.66 -4.89
N ASP A 28 -22.01 -0.37 -3.64
CA ASP A 28 -22.93 -0.38 -2.50
C ASP A 28 -22.83 0.92 -1.68
N PRO A 29 -23.55 1.99 -2.10
CA PRO A 29 -23.50 3.29 -1.45
C PRO A 29 -23.87 3.26 0.05
N ARG A 30 -24.60 2.22 0.49
CA ARG A 30 -25.02 2.05 1.89
C ARG A 30 -23.87 1.58 2.80
N LYS A 31 -22.75 1.11 2.23
CA LYS A 31 -21.56 0.63 2.96
C LYS A 31 -20.46 1.68 3.12
N SER A 32 -20.67 2.92 2.70
CA SER A 32 -19.66 3.99 2.83
C SER A 32 -19.36 4.28 4.32
N PRO A 33 -18.11 4.15 4.80
CA PRO A 33 -17.73 4.39 6.21
C PRO A 33 -17.88 5.85 6.65
N THR A 34 -17.94 6.77 5.68
CA THR A 34 -18.28 8.18 5.88
C THR A 34 -19.76 8.36 5.62
N GLY A 35 -20.57 8.32 6.68
CA GLY A 35 -21.89 8.91 6.67
C GLY A 35 -21.76 10.41 6.48
N HIS A 36 -21.79 10.87 5.24
CA HIS A 36 -21.98 12.27 4.92
C HIS A 36 -23.39 12.45 4.35
N ASP A 37 -24.29 12.92 5.20
CA ASP A 37 -25.42 13.73 4.76
C ASP A 37 -24.86 14.93 3.97
N GLY A 38 -25.32 15.09 2.74
CA GLY A 38 -24.80 16.11 1.83
C GLY A 38 -25.43 16.04 0.45
N ALA A 39 -26.75 16.25 0.40
CA ALA A 39 -27.46 16.54 -0.83
C ALA A 39 -26.84 17.76 -1.54
N GLY A 40 -26.41 17.57 -2.79
CA GLY A 40 -26.05 18.64 -3.72
C GLY A 40 -26.69 18.36 -5.07
N ALA A 41 -27.86 18.93 -5.30
CA ALA A 41 -28.54 18.90 -6.59
C ALA A 41 -27.66 19.56 -7.66
N SER A 42 -27.42 18.87 -8.79
CA SER A 42 -26.91 19.49 -10.03
C SER A 42 -27.20 18.63 -11.26
N GLY A 43 -28.37 18.90 -11.86
CA GLY A 43 -28.76 18.55 -13.23
C GLY A 43 -29.39 17.16 -13.44
N PRO A 44 -30.24 16.99 -14.46
CA PRO A 44 -30.75 15.68 -14.89
C PRO A 44 -29.62 14.92 -15.62
N GLY A 45 -28.57 14.57 -14.89
CA GLY A 45 -27.50 13.70 -15.37
C GLY A 45 -27.66 12.36 -14.70
N ASP A 46 -27.78 11.29 -15.48
CA ASP A 46 -27.92 9.91 -15.01
C ASP A 46 -26.86 9.58 -13.93
N PRO A 47 -27.25 9.57 -12.64
CA PRO A 47 -26.32 9.36 -11.54
C PRO A 47 -25.75 7.93 -11.58
N THR A 48 -26.51 6.98 -12.16
CA THR A 48 -26.05 5.61 -12.39
C THR A 48 -24.94 5.58 -13.44
N GLY A 49 -25.14 6.28 -14.56
CA GLY A 49 -24.13 6.42 -15.61
C GLY A 49 -22.84 7.07 -15.11
N ARG A 50 -22.92 8.08 -14.25
CA ARG A 50 -21.73 8.72 -13.64
C ARG A 50 -20.96 7.76 -12.72
N SER A 51 -21.67 7.02 -11.85
CA SER A 51 -21.05 5.99 -11.00
C SER A 51 -20.40 4.88 -11.82
N ALA A 52 -21.06 4.43 -12.89
CA ALA A 52 -20.53 3.41 -13.79
C ALA A 52 -19.23 3.87 -14.47
N MET A 53 -19.19 5.09 -15.00
CA MET A 53 -17.97 5.67 -15.59
C MET A 53 -16.83 5.80 -14.57
N ARG A 54 -17.15 6.18 -13.32
CA ARG A 54 -16.15 6.27 -12.24
C ARG A 54 -15.58 4.89 -11.90
N ILE A 55 -16.43 3.87 -11.79
CA ILE A 55 -16.00 2.49 -11.55
C ILE A 55 -15.05 2.00 -12.64
N ILE A 56 -15.39 2.24 -13.92
CA ILE A 56 -14.52 1.85 -15.05
C ILE A 56 -13.16 2.52 -14.93
N SER A 57 -13.12 3.84 -14.72
CA SER A 57 -11.86 4.57 -14.57
C SER A 57 -11.01 4.11 -13.38
N LEU A 58 -11.64 3.81 -12.24
CA LEU A 58 -10.92 3.29 -11.07
C LEU A 58 -10.37 1.89 -11.32
N LYS A 59 -11.12 1.03 -12.02
CA LYS A 59 -10.64 -0.31 -12.40
C LYS A 59 -9.44 -0.24 -13.34
N GLU A 60 -9.47 0.61 -14.36
CA GLU A 60 -8.34 0.82 -15.27
C GLU A 60 -7.09 1.29 -14.50
N LYS A 61 -7.25 2.24 -13.57
CA LYS A 61 -6.15 2.71 -12.71
C LYS A 61 -5.62 1.61 -11.79
N LEU A 62 -6.51 0.80 -11.21
CA LEU A 62 -6.14 -0.30 -10.34
C LEU A 62 -5.31 -1.34 -11.10
N VAL A 63 -5.70 -1.70 -12.33
CA VAL A 63 -4.93 -2.62 -13.18
C VAL A 63 -3.54 -2.05 -13.49
N ALA A 64 -3.45 -0.79 -13.92
CA ALA A 64 -2.15 -0.16 -14.16
C ALA A 64 -1.28 -0.10 -12.89
N GLN A 65 -1.90 0.03 -11.71
CA GLN A 65 -1.19 0.03 -10.44
C GLN A 65 -0.72 -1.38 -10.03
N GLN A 66 -1.52 -2.42 -10.33
CA GLN A 66 -1.15 -3.82 -10.13
C GLN A 66 0.06 -4.20 -10.97
N GLU A 67 0.13 -3.77 -12.23
CA GLU A 67 1.29 -4.01 -13.10
C GLU A 67 2.56 -3.37 -12.50
N ARG A 68 2.49 -2.08 -12.13
CA ARG A 68 3.61 -1.39 -11.44
C ARG A 68 4.03 -2.10 -10.15
N TRP A 69 3.06 -2.61 -9.40
CA TRP A 69 3.31 -3.35 -8.16
C TRP A 69 4.07 -4.66 -8.43
N ILE A 70 3.68 -5.43 -9.44
CA ILE A 70 4.35 -6.67 -9.84
C ILE A 70 5.82 -6.41 -10.21
N ASP A 71 6.07 -5.41 -11.06
CA ASP A 71 7.43 -5.08 -11.48
C ASP A 71 8.32 -4.64 -10.31
N THR A 72 7.75 -3.83 -9.41
CA THR A 72 8.45 -3.37 -8.21
C THR A 72 8.70 -4.52 -7.22
N ALA A 73 7.73 -5.42 -7.05
CA ALA A 73 7.87 -6.61 -6.21
C ALA A 73 9.01 -7.51 -6.72
N LEU A 74 9.07 -7.76 -8.03
CA LEU A 74 10.13 -8.55 -8.64
C LEU A 74 11.50 -7.90 -8.45
N THR A 75 11.58 -6.57 -8.59
CA THR A 75 12.80 -5.81 -8.34
C THR A 75 13.24 -5.93 -6.88
N ILE A 76 12.30 -5.87 -5.92
CA ILE A 76 12.59 -6.07 -4.49
C ILE A 76 13.09 -7.48 -4.23
N GLU A 77 12.42 -8.52 -4.73
CA GLU A 77 12.83 -9.90 -4.53
C GLU A 77 14.22 -10.19 -5.12
N THR A 78 14.49 -9.68 -6.33
CA THR A 78 15.80 -9.81 -6.98
C THR A 78 16.89 -9.13 -6.15
N TRP A 79 16.64 -7.92 -5.66
CA TRP A 79 17.57 -7.22 -4.78
C TRP A 79 17.74 -7.93 -3.43
N LEU A 80 16.68 -8.49 -2.84
CA LEU A 80 16.78 -9.23 -1.58
C LEU A 80 17.70 -10.45 -1.69
N GLN A 81 17.87 -11.04 -2.88
CA GLN A 81 18.83 -12.12 -3.11
C GLN A 81 20.30 -11.65 -3.01
N THR A 82 20.57 -10.35 -3.18
CA THR A 82 21.93 -9.79 -3.10
C THR A 82 22.27 -9.24 -1.71
N VAL A 83 21.28 -9.16 -0.81
CA VAL A 83 21.48 -8.70 0.58
C VAL A 83 21.90 -9.88 1.44
N ASP A 84 23.13 -9.90 1.94
CA ASP A 84 23.64 -10.98 2.79
C ASP A 84 22.99 -11.01 4.18
N ASP A 85 22.63 -9.85 4.72
CA ASP A 85 22.10 -9.73 6.07
C ASP A 85 20.65 -10.27 6.16
N PRO A 86 20.42 -11.40 6.86
CA PRO A 86 19.09 -11.98 7.02
C PRO A 86 18.13 -11.08 7.81
N GLU A 87 18.65 -10.21 8.68
CA GLU A 87 17.86 -9.27 9.46
C GLU A 87 17.23 -8.21 8.54
N ILE A 88 18.04 -7.65 7.63
CA ILE A 88 17.56 -6.69 6.62
C ILE A 88 16.52 -7.34 5.72
N ARG A 89 16.78 -8.55 5.21
CA ARG A 89 15.79 -9.28 4.41
C ARG A 89 14.48 -9.49 5.17
N SER A 90 14.57 -9.83 6.45
CA SER A 90 13.39 -10.05 7.30
C SER A 90 12.60 -8.75 7.55
N ILE A 91 13.29 -7.65 7.86
CA ILE A 91 12.65 -6.33 8.04
C ILE A 91 11.89 -5.95 6.78
N VAL A 92 12.49 -6.14 5.60
CA VAL A 92 11.86 -5.78 4.33
C VAL A 92 10.60 -6.59 4.06
N ARG A 93 10.67 -7.91 4.25
CA ARG A 93 9.51 -8.81 4.07
C ARG A 93 8.37 -8.45 5.02
N TRP A 94 8.66 -8.25 6.31
CA TRP A 94 7.62 -7.99 7.30
C TRP A 94 7.04 -6.57 7.19
N HIS A 95 7.87 -5.56 7.01
CA HIS A 95 7.42 -4.17 7.06
C HIS A 95 6.89 -3.68 5.71
N TYR A 96 7.67 -3.82 4.64
CA TYR A 96 7.34 -3.24 3.34
C TYR A 96 6.45 -4.17 2.52
N ILE A 97 6.71 -5.48 2.54
CA ILE A 97 5.91 -6.45 1.77
C ILE A 97 4.60 -6.81 2.46
N LEU A 98 4.66 -7.19 3.74
CA LEU A 98 3.48 -7.60 4.50
C LEU A 98 2.79 -6.44 5.24
N GLY A 99 3.33 -5.22 5.15
CA GLY A 99 2.68 -4.01 5.67
C GLY A 99 2.56 -3.94 7.19
N LEU A 100 3.37 -4.68 7.96
CA LEU A 100 3.31 -4.64 9.42
C LEU A 100 3.79 -3.29 9.96
N SER A 101 3.25 -2.86 11.11
CA SER A 101 3.78 -1.69 11.82
C SER A 101 5.18 -1.96 12.35
N TRP A 102 6.00 -0.92 12.54
CA TRP A 102 7.36 -1.05 13.07
C TRP A 102 7.44 -1.87 14.37
N LYS A 103 6.50 -1.64 15.30
CA LYS A 103 6.41 -2.41 16.55
C LYS A 103 6.19 -3.90 16.30
N ARG A 104 5.33 -4.27 15.34
CA ARG A 104 5.07 -5.67 14.98
C ARG A 104 6.22 -6.28 14.19
N THR A 105 6.86 -5.52 13.31
CA THR A 105 8.07 -5.92 12.58
C THR A 105 9.18 -6.26 13.57
N SER A 106 9.48 -5.38 14.54
CA SER A 106 10.50 -5.66 15.55
C SER A 106 10.15 -6.89 16.39
N ALA A 107 8.87 -7.11 16.71
CA ALA A 107 8.45 -8.33 17.40
C ALA A 107 8.74 -9.61 16.58
N LYS A 108 8.59 -9.54 15.25
CA LYS A 108 8.89 -10.67 14.35
C LYS A 108 10.38 -10.90 14.15
N VAL A 109 11.18 -9.83 14.11
CA VAL A 109 12.63 -9.91 13.83
C VAL A 109 13.45 -10.16 15.09
N TYR A 110 13.11 -9.52 16.20
CA TYR A 110 13.91 -9.52 17.44
C TYR A 110 13.22 -10.18 18.63
N GLY A 111 12.01 -10.74 18.45
CA GLY A 111 11.23 -11.35 19.53
C GLY A 111 10.62 -10.35 20.52
N ARG A 112 10.79 -9.04 20.32
CA ARG A 112 10.22 -7.99 21.18
C ARG A 112 9.66 -6.83 20.38
N GLY A 113 8.49 -6.34 20.79
CA GLY A 113 7.85 -5.20 20.13
C GLY A 113 8.53 -3.88 20.48
N ASP A 114 9.14 -3.24 19.48
CA ASP A 114 9.81 -1.94 19.62
C ASP A 114 9.64 -1.13 18.33
N TYR A 115 9.33 0.16 18.43
CA TYR A 115 9.13 0.99 17.24
C TYR A 115 10.44 1.32 16.51
N TYR A 116 11.55 1.44 17.22
CA TYR A 116 12.80 1.98 16.70
C TYR A 116 13.78 0.92 16.21
N LEU A 117 13.81 -0.29 16.78
CA LEU A 117 14.83 -1.30 16.45
C LEU A 117 14.91 -1.60 14.94
N ALA A 118 13.84 -2.15 14.36
CA ALA A 118 13.81 -2.48 12.92
C ALA A 118 13.98 -1.24 12.04
N ARG A 119 13.39 -0.11 12.45
CA ARG A 119 13.44 1.15 11.71
C ARG A 119 14.88 1.69 11.64
N LYS A 120 15.57 1.83 12.77
CA LYS A 120 16.96 2.29 12.80
C LYS A 120 17.87 1.36 12.01
N ARG A 121 17.69 0.04 12.15
CA ARG A 121 18.48 -0.96 11.42
C ARG A 121 18.41 -0.74 9.91
N ILE A 122 17.21 -0.63 9.35
CA ILE A 122 17.04 -0.48 7.90
C ILE A 122 17.52 0.89 7.41
N TYR A 123 17.28 1.96 8.16
CA TYR A 123 17.78 3.30 7.79
C TYR A 123 19.30 3.38 7.80
N ARG A 124 19.98 2.76 8.78
CA ARG A 124 21.46 2.63 8.78
C ARG A 124 21.98 1.86 7.60
N PHE A 125 21.30 0.77 7.24
CA PHE A 125 21.69 -0.03 6.08
C PHE A 125 21.69 0.80 4.78
N PHE A 126 20.74 1.74 4.64
CA PHE A 126 20.69 2.67 3.51
C PHE A 126 21.48 3.98 3.72
N GLY A 127 22.21 4.14 4.83
CA GLY A 127 23.00 5.35 5.12
C GLY A 127 22.18 6.61 5.37
N LYS A 128 20.98 6.48 5.96
CA LYS A 128 20.00 7.55 6.19
C LYS A 128 19.79 7.90 7.67
N GLU A 129 20.70 7.48 8.55
CA GLU A 129 20.68 7.79 9.99
C GLU A 129 21.90 8.62 10.40
#